data_AF-A0A834Z365-F1
#
_entry.id   AF-A0A834Z365-F1
#
_cell.length_a   1.000
_cell.length_b   1.000
_cell.length_c   1.000
_cell.angle_alpha   90.00
_cell.angle_beta   90.00
_cell.angle_gamma   90.00
#
_symmetry.space_group_name_H-M   'P 1'
#
loop_
_entity.id
_entity.type
_entity.pdbx_description
1 polymer ?
#
loop_
_entity_poly.entity_id
_entity_poly.type
_entity_poly.pdbx_seq_one_letter_code
_entity_poly.pdbx_strand_id
1 'polypeptide(L)'
;MEKYSNQTALLFILMLTSYLHLVVADSPPPYVPSDNILINCGSSGYSTGAQGRNWTGDVSSQFTPSGQFNRSEISIASAQGSVDKVPYLTARIFHSPFTYTIPVVSQGPKFIRLHFHPSSYQASDLDLSKAFLSVTVGPYLLLRNFSASLTAADLSSPSFIKEFCVNAVEDQRLNITFSPFPNTFNSDAFGFVNGIEVVSMPPNLYTRGPDFPLPLLGQSTPISVDNNSTALEMLYRLNVGGKHLSPMEDTGMFRAWDDDTPYIVGDAGQTPNLFDPYKDQLPRQRTQLHCS
;
A
#
# COMPACT_ATOMS: atom_id res chain seq x y z
N MET A 1 -51.55 -42.16 10.80
CA MET A 1 -51.10 -41.46 9.56
C MET A 1 -50.40 -40.13 9.88
N GLU A 2 -50.82 -39.35 10.89
CA GLU A 2 -50.16 -38.08 11.28
C GLU A 2 -48.66 -38.20 11.65
N LYS A 3 -48.25 -39.28 12.33
CA LYS A 3 -46.86 -39.42 12.82
C LYS A 3 -45.81 -39.51 11.70
N TYR A 4 -46.19 -40.05 10.54
CA TYR A 4 -45.31 -40.15 9.36
C TYR A 4 -45.21 -38.82 8.60
N SER A 5 -46.29 -38.01 8.61
CA SER A 5 -46.35 -36.69 7.98
C SER A 5 -45.39 -35.68 8.63
N ASN A 6 -45.24 -35.75 9.95
CA ASN A 6 -44.34 -34.86 10.70
C ASN A 6 -42.87 -35.19 10.47
N GLN A 7 -42.52 -36.47 10.25
CA GLN A 7 -41.14 -36.87 9.96
C GLN A 7 -40.69 -36.46 8.55
N THR A 8 -41.57 -36.57 7.55
CA THR A 8 -41.27 -36.12 6.18
C THR A 8 -41.14 -34.62 6.10
N ALA A 9 -41.95 -33.85 6.84
CA ALA A 9 -41.84 -32.40 6.91
C ALA A 9 -40.52 -31.95 7.56
N LEU A 10 -40.08 -32.63 8.64
CA LEU A 10 -38.83 -32.33 9.32
C LEU A 10 -37.60 -32.60 8.42
N LEU A 11 -37.60 -33.72 7.70
CA LEU A 11 -36.56 -34.05 6.72
C LEU A 11 -36.51 -33.04 5.57
N PHE A 12 -37.68 -32.58 5.10
CA PHE A 12 -37.77 -31.57 4.05
C PHE A 12 -37.24 -30.22 4.54
N ILE A 13 -37.56 -29.81 5.76
CA ILE A 13 -37.02 -28.59 6.40
C ILE A 13 -35.51 -28.69 6.58
N LEU A 14 -34.99 -29.82 7.06
CA LEU A 14 -33.55 -30.06 7.22
C LEU A 14 -32.81 -30.00 5.87
N MET A 15 -33.37 -30.63 4.84
CA MET A 15 -32.85 -30.55 3.47
C MET A 15 -32.90 -29.11 2.94
N LEU A 16 -33.99 -28.37 3.17
CA LEU A 16 -34.12 -26.96 2.79
C LEU A 16 -33.10 -26.08 3.51
N THR A 17 -32.88 -26.28 4.82
CA THR A 17 -31.86 -25.56 5.60
C THR A 17 -30.45 -25.91 5.16
N SER A 18 -30.18 -27.17 4.79
CA SER A 18 -28.88 -27.56 4.22
C SER A 18 -28.65 -26.97 2.83
N TYR A 19 -29.71 -26.81 2.02
CA TYR A 19 -29.66 -26.12 0.73
C TYR A 19 -29.47 -24.60 0.89
N LEU A 20 -30.11 -23.99 1.90
CA LEU A 20 -29.94 -22.56 2.23
C LEU A 20 -28.55 -22.26 2.80
N HIS A 21 -27.90 -23.22 3.48
CA HIS A 21 -26.52 -23.07 3.93
C HIS A 21 -25.49 -23.35 2.82
N LEU A 22 -25.87 -23.94 1.69
CA LEU A 22 -24.97 -24.22 0.57
C LEU A 22 -24.88 -23.09 -0.47
N VAL A 23 -25.64 -22.01 -0.35
CA VAL A 23 -25.59 -20.86 -1.27
C VAL A 23 -25.18 -19.60 -0.51
N VAL A 24 -24.03 -19.64 0.15
CA VAL A 24 -23.18 -18.45 0.28
C VAL A 24 -22.00 -18.70 -0.64
N ALA A 25 -22.27 -18.66 -1.94
CA ALA A 25 -21.20 -18.52 -2.92
C ALA A 25 -20.71 -17.08 -2.80
N ASP A 26 -19.56 -16.90 -2.15
CA ASP A 26 -18.87 -15.61 -2.12
C ASP A 26 -18.61 -15.23 -3.58
N SER A 27 -19.30 -14.21 -4.08
CA SER A 27 -19.10 -13.77 -5.45
C SER A 27 -17.64 -13.32 -5.58
N PRO A 28 -16.91 -13.75 -6.62
CA PRO A 28 -15.53 -13.32 -6.78
C PRO A 28 -15.47 -11.79 -6.83
N PRO A 29 -14.39 -11.18 -6.31
CA PRO A 29 -14.26 -9.74 -6.31
C PRO A 29 -14.33 -9.20 -7.76
N PRO A 30 -14.81 -7.96 -7.96
CA PRO A 30 -14.92 -7.35 -9.28
C PRO A 30 -13.62 -7.39 -10.11
N TYR A 31 -12.46 -7.38 -9.45
CA TYR A 31 -11.16 -7.57 -10.07
C TYR A 31 -10.41 -8.73 -9.41
N VAL A 32 -9.83 -9.62 -10.22
CA VAL A 32 -8.92 -10.67 -9.76
C VAL A 32 -7.52 -10.33 -10.26
N PRO A 33 -6.57 -10.00 -9.37
CA PRO A 33 -5.22 -9.63 -9.77
C PRO A 33 -4.47 -10.84 -10.33
N SER A 34 -3.77 -10.68 -11.46
CA SER A 34 -2.92 -11.73 -12.04
C SER A 34 -1.70 -12.05 -11.18
N ASP A 35 -1.19 -11.05 -10.46
CA ASP A 35 -0.12 -11.16 -9.46
C ASP A 35 -0.69 -10.72 -8.12
N ASN A 36 -0.58 -11.57 -7.11
CA ASN A 36 -0.92 -11.24 -5.72
C ASN A 36 0.12 -11.89 -4.82
N ILE A 37 1.27 -11.25 -4.73
CA ILE A 37 2.46 -11.78 -4.07
C ILE A 37 2.63 -11.04 -2.75
N LEU A 38 2.58 -11.77 -1.64
CA LEU A 38 2.76 -11.22 -0.30
C LEU A 38 3.96 -11.89 0.35
N ILE A 39 4.97 -11.09 0.68
CA ILE A 39 6.24 -11.55 1.23
C ILE A 39 6.32 -11.11 2.69
N ASN A 40 6.43 -12.07 3.60
CA ASN A 40 6.62 -11.84 5.04
C ASN A 40 8.12 -11.85 5.33
N CYS A 41 8.71 -10.67 5.50
CA CYS A 41 10.15 -10.51 5.54
C CYS A 41 10.72 -10.97 6.89
N GLY A 42 11.82 -11.73 6.84
CA GLY A 42 12.43 -12.32 8.04
C GLY A 42 11.75 -13.59 8.54
N SER A 43 10.74 -14.12 7.83
CA SER A 43 10.06 -15.37 8.17
C SER A 43 10.36 -16.48 7.16
N SER A 44 10.07 -17.73 7.54
CA SER A 44 10.21 -18.92 6.69
C SER A 44 8.87 -19.60 6.49
N GLY A 45 8.71 -20.31 5.36
CA GLY A 45 7.49 -21.05 5.06
C GLY A 45 6.29 -20.16 4.75
N TYR A 46 5.08 -20.70 4.94
CA TYR A 46 3.84 -19.98 4.71
C TYR A 46 3.24 -19.51 6.04
N SER A 47 2.61 -18.35 6.01
CA SER A 47 1.89 -17.79 7.16
C SER A 47 0.59 -17.14 6.70
N THR A 48 -0.40 -17.10 7.58
CA THR A 48 -1.68 -16.44 7.30
C THR A 48 -1.72 -15.12 8.06
N GLY A 49 -1.92 -14.04 7.31
CA GLY A 49 -2.07 -12.69 7.82
C GLY A 49 -3.44 -12.44 8.43
N ALA A 50 -3.61 -11.23 8.97
CA ALA A 50 -4.94 -10.75 9.30
C ALA A 50 -5.87 -10.86 8.08
N GLN A 51 -7.14 -11.15 8.36
CA GLN A 51 -8.17 -11.30 7.33
C GLN A 51 -7.93 -12.44 6.31
N GLY A 52 -7.10 -13.43 6.65
CA GLY A 52 -6.99 -14.69 5.90
C GLY A 52 -6.08 -14.68 4.67
N ARG A 53 -5.34 -13.60 4.40
CA ARG A 53 -4.40 -13.53 3.26
C ARG A 53 -3.17 -14.40 3.53
N ASN A 54 -2.72 -15.14 2.51
CA ASN A 54 -1.53 -15.99 2.62
C ASN A 54 -0.26 -15.20 2.28
N TRP A 55 0.71 -15.26 3.19
CA TRP A 55 2.03 -14.66 3.07
C TRP A 55 3.11 -15.73 2.96
N THR A 56 4.12 -15.49 2.12
CA THR A 56 5.28 -16.38 1.96
C THR A 56 6.49 -15.75 2.62
N GLY A 57 7.16 -16.48 3.50
CA GLY A 57 8.40 -16.07 4.12
C GLY A 57 9.53 -15.89 3.10
N ASP A 58 10.38 -14.89 3.32
CA ASP A 58 11.49 -14.59 2.41
C ASP A 58 12.74 -15.46 2.64
N VAL A 59 12.86 -16.13 3.79
CA VAL A 59 14.02 -16.94 4.15
C VAL A 59 14.12 -18.15 3.23
N SER A 60 15.24 -18.25 2.50
CA SER A 60 15.48 -19.29 1.50
C SER A 60 14.36 -19.39 0.44
N SER A 61 13.75 -18.25 0.11
CA SER A 61 12.68 -18.16 -0.88
C SER A 61 13.23 -17.86 -2.29
N GLN A 62 12.37 -18.01 -3.29
CA GLN A 62 12.66 -17.60 -4.68
C GLN A 62 12.86 -16.08 -4.84
N PHE A 63 12.44 -15.27 -3.86
CA PHE A 63 12.49 -13.81 -3.93
C PHE A 63 13.86 -13.24 -3.56
N THR A 64 14.71 -14.04 -2.91
CA THR A 64 16.03 -13.65 -2.41
C THR A 64 17.13 -14.42 -3.15
N PRO A 65 17.71 -13.87 -4.23
CA PRO A 65 18.78 -14.53 -4.97
C PRO A 65 19.97 -14.91 -4.07
N SER A 66 20.57 -16.08 -4.33
CA SER A 66 21.75 -16.57 -3.61
C SER A 66 22.93 -15.59 -3.69
N GLY A 67 23.68 -15.44 -2.59
CA GLY A 67 24.88 -14.59 -2.53
C GLY A 67 24.67 -13.24 -1.84
N GLN A 68 23.48 -12.98 -1.30
CA GLN A 68 23.17 -11.76 -0.53
C GLN A 68 23.10 -12.00 0.99
N PHE A 69 23.46 -13.20 1.47
CA PHE A 69 23.28 -13.62 2.86
C PHE A 69 24.01 -12.73 3.87
N ASN A 70 25.19 -12.20 3.53
CA ASN A 70 25.97 -11.32 4.42
C ASN A 70 25.53 -9.85 4.36
N ARG A 71 24.52 -9.52 3.54
CA ARG A 71 24.05 -8.14 3.33
C ARG A 71 22.86 -7.78 4.21
N SER A 72 22.23 -8.79 4.79
CA SER A 72 21.01 -8.65 5.58
C SER A 72 20.97 -9.68 6.69
N GLU A 73 20.24 -9.38 7.75
CA GLU A 73 19.88 -10.34 8.79
C GLU A 73 18.35 -10.38 8.96
N ILE A 74 17.87 -11.39 9.66
CA ILE A 74 16.45 -11.49 10.03
C ILE A 74 16.32 -11.19 11.51
N SER A 75 15.22 -10.58 11.91
CA SER A 75 14.96 -10.36 13.32
C SER A 75 13.47 -10.36 13.64
N ILE A 76 13.17 -10.58 14.92
CA ILE A 76 11.82 -10.65 15.47
C ILE A 76 11.64 -9.44 16.36
N ALA A 77 10.52 -8.73 16.22
CA ALA A 77 10.19 -7.63 17.10
C ALA A 77 10.05 -8.13 18.55
N SER A 78 10.67 -7.41 19.47
CA SER A 78 10.73 -7.72 20.91
C SER A 78 9.34 -7.74 21.56
N ALA A 79 8.41 -6.96 21.04
CA ALA A 79 7.02 -6.93 21.45
C ALA A 79 6.12 -6.77 20.22
N GLN A 80 4.99 -7.49 20.22
CA GLN A 80 3.95 -7.34 19.20
C GLN A 80 3.19 -6.01 19.34
N GLY A 81 3.06 -5.47 20.56
CA GLY A 81 2.22 -4.28 20.79
C GLY A 81 0.79 -4.49 20.32
N SER A 82 0.23 -3.50 19.62
CA SER A 82 -1.12 -3.52 19.03
C SER A 82 -1.15 -3.84 17.53
N VAL A 83 -0.05 -4.34 16.95
CA VAL A 83 0.01 -4.66 15.52
C VAL A 83 -0.30 -6.14 15.24
N ASP A 84 -0.73 -6.42 14.00
CA ASP A 84 -0.89 -7.78 13.52
C ASP A 84 0.45 -8.53 13.49
N LYS A 85 0.43 -9.83 13.81
CA LYS A 85 1.66 -10.63 13.80
C LYS A 85 2.29 -10.73 12.42
N VAL A 86 1.48 -10.89 11.39
CA VAL A 86 1.94 -11.04 10.00
C VAL A 86 1.43 -9.84 9.21
N PRO A 87 2.31 -9.05 8.57
CA PRO A 87 3.76 -9.26 8.43
C PRO A 87 4.63 -8.57 9.51
N TYR A 88 4.05 -7.91 10.53
CA TYR A 88 4.80 -6.93 11.33
C TYR A 88 5.69 -7.49 12.45
N LEU A 89 5.55 -8.75 12.86
CA LEU A 89 6.35 -9.31 13.95
C LEU A 89 7.78 -9.70 13.51
N THR A 90 8.01 -9.90 12.22
CA THR A 90 9.32 -10.22 11.66
C THR A 90 9.78 -9.12 10.72
N ALA A 91 11.10 -8.95 10.60
CA ALA A 91 11.69 -8.05 9.63
C ALA A 91 12.96 -8.66 9.02
N ARG A 92 13.26 -8.24 7.80
CA ARG A 92 14.61 -8.32 7.25
C ARG A 92 15.29 -6.96 7.44
N ILE A 93 16.48 -6.98 8.03
CA ILE A 93 17.34 -5.82 8.26
C ILE A 93 18.46 -5.84 7.21
N PHE A 94 18.75 -4.70 6.61
CA PHE A 94 19.75 -4.53 5.56
C PHE A 94 20.92 -3.70 6.08
N HIS A 95 22.13 -4.23 5.94
CA HIS A 95 23.40 -3.56 6.29
C HIS A 95 24.17 -3.08 5.04
N SER A 96 23.72 -3.53 3.87
CA SER A 96 24.22 -3.09 2.56
C SER A 96 23.13 -3.29 1.51
N PRO A 97 23.30 -2.78 0.26
CA PRO A 97 22.28 -2.91 -0.77
C PRO A 97 21.83 -4.36 -1.00
N PHE A 98 20.54 -4.60 -0.81
CA PHE A 98 19.89 -5.90 -0.94
C PHE A 98 18.73 -5.80 -1.94
N THR A 99 18.71 -6.69 -2.92
CA THR A 99 17.69 -6.69 -3.98
C THR A 99 16.81 -7.93 -3.87
N TYR A 100 15.50 -7.71 -3.75
CA TYR A 100 14.50 -8.72 -4.03
C TYR A 100 14.26 -8.78 -5.53
N THR A 101 14.21 -10.00 -6.07
CA THR A 101 13.81 -10.25 -7.46
C THR A 101 12.52 -11.03 -7.43
N ILE A 102 11.41 -10.36 -7.72
CA ILE A 102 10.07 -10.90 -7.59
C ILE A 102 9.55 -11.28 -8.99
N PRO A 103 9.35 -12.58 -9.28
CA PRO A 103 8.73 -13.00 -10.53
C PRO A 103 7.28 -12.48 -10.61
N VAL A 104 6.91 -11.88 -11.73
CA VAL A 104 5.55 -11.40 -12.02
C VAL A 104 5.06 -12.02 -13.32
N VAL A 105 3.79 -12.40 -13.37
CA VAL A 105 3.15 -13.10 -14.50
C VAL A 105 2.82 -12.11 -15.61
N SER A 106 2.30 -10.92 -15.27
CA SER A 106 1.87 -9.93 -16.24
C SER A 106 2.77 -8.70 -16.29
N GLN A 107 2.96 -8.15 -17.48
CA GLN A 107 3.41 -6.77 -17.65
C GLN A 107 2.30 -5.79 -17.23
N GLY A 108 2.65 -4.52 -17.06
CA GLY A 108 1.68 -3.47 -16.71
C GLY A 108 1.76 -3.02 -15.25
N PRO A 109 0.85 -2.13 -14.83
CA PRO A 109 0.95 -1.46 -13.54
C PRO A 109 0.78 -2.44 -12.38
N LYS A 110 1.57 -2.21 -11.33
CA LYS A 110 1.59 -2.99 -10.09
C LYS A 110 1.50 -2.04 -8.90
N PHE A 111 0.67 -2.40 -7.93
CA PHE A 111 0.78 -1.86 -6.57
C PHE A 111 1.98 -2.51 -5.88
N ILE A 112 2.88 -1.68 -5.36
CA ILE A 112 3.99 -2.07 -4.49
C ILE A 112 3.71 -1.52 -3.12
N ARG A 113 3.48 -2.39 -2.14
CA ARG A 113 3.23 -2.00 -0.75
C ARG A 113 4.37 -2.44 0.12
N LEU A 114 4.97 -1.50 0.82
CA LEU A 114 6.05 -1.75 1.77
C LEU A 114 5.51 -1.56 3.17
N HIS A 115 5.56 -2.62 3.98
CA HIS A 115 5.07 -2.65 5.34
C HIS A 115 6.22 -2.37 6.31
N PHE A 116 6.01 -1.40 7.21
CA PHE A 116 6.99 -1.01 8.21
C PHE A 116 6.38 -1.02 9.62
N HIS A 117 7.10 -1.61 10.55
CA HIS A 117 6.87 -1.58 11.99
C HIS A 117 8.20 -1.23 12.69
N PRO A 118 8.45 0.05 13.00
CA PRO A 118 9.65 0.46 13.73
C PRO A 118 9.52 0.04 15.20
N SER A 119 10.08 -1.12 15.54
CA SER A 119 10.09 -1.70 16.89
C SER A 119 11.50 -2.18 17.25
N SER A 120 11.77 -2.42 18.53
CA SER A 120 13.04 -2.99 18.96
C SER A 120 13.10 -4.46 18.52
N TYR A 121 14.19 -4.87 17.87
CA TYR A 121 14.36 -6.18 17.25
C TYR A 121 15.34 -7.05 18.05
N GLN A 122 14.96 -8.30 18.37
CA GLN A 122 15.66 -9.14 19.37
C GLN A 122 17.08 -9.55 19.00
N ALA A 123 17.34 -9.82 17.72
CA ALA A 123 18.62 -10.37 17.27
C ALA A 123 19.77 -9.34 17.27
N SER A 124 19.48 -8.08 17.56
CA SER A 124 20.36 -6.98 17.17
C SER A 124 20.14 -5.75 18.07
N ASP A 125 21.19 -5.26 18.73
CA ASP A 125 21.20 -4.00 19.51
C ASP A 125 21.12 -2.76 18.58
N LEU A 126 20.17 -2.77 17.64
CA LEU A 126 20.03 -1.75 16.62
C LEU A 126 19.36 -0.51 17.21
N ASP A 127 20.08 0.60 17.10
CA ASP A 127 19.53 1.91 17.34
C ASP A 127 18.65 2.33 16.16
N LEU A 128 17.32 2.23 16.33
CA LEU A 128 16.34 2.63 15.30
C LEU A 128 16.48 4.09 14.84
N SER A 129 17.15 4.96 15.61
CA SER A 129 17.46 6.32 15.16
C SER A 129 18.42 6.32 13.97
N LYS A 130 19.14 5.21 13.75
CA LYS A 130 20.06 5.01 12.62
C LYS A 130 19.43 4.32 11.42
N ALA A 131 18.15 3.93 11.51
CA ALA A 131 17.43 3.26 10.44
C ALA A 131 17.05 4.26 9.33
N PHE A 132 17.97 4.47 8.39
CA PHE A 132 17.76 5.30 7.19
C PHE A 132 17.94 4.47 5.94
N LEU A 133 16.93 4.49 5.09
CA LEU A 133 16.83 3.60 3.93
C LEU A 133 16.52 4.40 2.66
N SER A 134 17.05 3.92 1.54
CA SER A 134 16.55 4.28 0.21
C SER A 134 16.03 3.02 -0.48
N VAL A 135 14.93 3.16 -1.22
CA VAL A 135 14.30 2.05 -1.95
C VAL A 135 14.18 2.42 -3.41
N THR A 136 14.71 1.56 -4.28
CA THR A 136 14.55 1.68 -5.72
C THR A 136 13.79 0.50 -6.30
N VAL A 137 12.98 0.76 -7.33
CA VAL A 137 12.29 -0.25 -8.12
C VAL A 137 12.55 0.02 -9.58
N GLY A 138 13.35 -0.83 -10.23
CA GLY A 138 13.86 -0.53 -11.57
C GLY A 138 14.54 0.84 -11.62
N PRO A 139 14.12 1.76 -12.51
CA PRO A 139 14.69 3.11 -12.60
C PRO A 139 14.16 4.10 -11.55
N TYR A 140 13.13 3.73 -10.77
CA TYR A 140 12.45 4.65 -9.87
C TYR A 140 13.05 4.63 -8.47
N LEU A 141 13.37 5.80 -7.94
CA LEU A 141 13.71 5.99 -6.52
C LEU A 141 12.42 6.29 -5.75
N LEU A 142 11.88 5.28 -5.06
CA LEU A 142 10.60 5.38 -4.34
C LEU A 142 10.76 6.06 -2.98
N LEU A 143 11.84 5.74 -2.27
CA LEU A 143 12.16 6.30 -0.96
C LEU A 143 13.63 6.72 -0.94
N ARG A 144 13.94 7.86 -0.31
CA ARG A 144 15.30 8.36 -0.14
C ARG A 144 15.47 8.95 1.25
N ASN A 145 16.54 8.57 1.95
CA ASN A 145 16.80 9.03 3.33
C ASN A 145 15.58 8.84 4.24
N PHE A 146 14.87 7.73 4.05
CA PHE A 146 13.60 7.45 4.71
C PHE A 146 13.83 6.83 6.08
N SER A 147 13.13 7.34 7.09
CA SER A 147 13.10 6.76 8.44
C SER A 147 11.69 6.32 8.78
N ALA A 148 11.50 5.01 8.95
CA ALA A 148 10.21 4.46 9.34
C ALA A 148 9.77 4.94 10.73
N SER A 149 10.72 5.13 11.66
CA SER A 149 10.45 5.61 13.01
C SER A 149 9.87 7.02 13.02
N LEU A 150 10.43 7.93 12.22
CA LEU A 150 9.92 9.30 12.10
C LEU A 150 8.53 9.33 11.46
N THR A 151 8.31 8.51 10.41
CA THR A 151 7.00 8.41 9.76
C THR A 151 5.93 7.81 10.68
N ALA A 152 6.26 6.75 11.43
CA ALA A 152 5.34 6.17 12.41
C ALA A 152 4.94 7.18 13.50
N ALA A 153 5.90 7.99 13.98
CA ALA A 153 5.63 9.03 14.96
C ALA A 153 4.70 10.12 14.41
N ASP A 154 4.93 10.58 13.17
CA ASP A 154 4.09 11.57 12.49
C ASP A 154 2.65 11.05 12.27
N LEU A 155 2.52 9.80 11.83
CA LEU A 155 1.22 9.13 11.65
C LEU A 155 0.55 8.73 12.98
N SER A 156 1.24 8.86 14.11
CA SER A 156 0.80 8.34 15.42
C SER A 156 0.37 6.86 15.35
N SER A 157 1.07 6.06 14.53
CA SER A 157 0.73 4.66 14.27
C SER A 157 1.95 3.75 14.48
N PRO A 158 1.81 2.62 15.19
CA PRO A 158 2.92 1.69 15.43
C PRO A 158 3.40 0.97 14.15
N SER A 159 2.57 0.94 13.09
CA SER A 159 2.92 0.36 11.80
C SER A 159 2.17 1.06 10.67
N PHE A 160 2.72 1.03 9.47
CA PHE A 160 2.09 1.65 8.31
C PHE A 160 2.56 1.01 7.00
N ILE A 161 1.89 1.40 5.91
CA ILE A 161 2.16 0.93 4.56
C ILE A 161 2.53 2.13 3.69
N LYS A 162 3.60 2.01 2.91
CA LYS A 162 3.87 2.90 1.78
C LYS A 162 3.44 2.19 0.50
N GLU A 163 2.47 2.76 -0.21
CA GLU A 163 1.94 2.19 -1.45
C GLU A 163 2.38 3.02 -2.66
N PHE A 164 2.92 2.33 -3.66
CA PHE A 164 3.36 2.91 -4.93
C PHE A 164 2.69 2.21 -6.10
N CYS A 165 2.48 2.92 -7.20
CA CYS A 165 2.12 2.34 -8.49
C CYS A 165 3.33 2.44 -9.41
N VAL A 166 3.87 1.29 -9.82
CA VAL A 166 4.99 1.21 -10.77
C VAL A 166 4.60 0.32 -11.94
N ASN A 167 5.12 0.62 -13.12
CA ASN A 167 4.86 -0.21 -14.28
C ASN A 167 5.94 -1.29 -14.42
N ALA A 168 5.53 -2.56 -14.48
CA ALA A 168 6.42 -3.67 -14.77
C ALA A 168 6.52 -3.83 -16.30
N VAL A 169 7.67 -3.47 -16.87
CA VAL A 169 7.85 -3.32 -18.32
C VAL A 169 8.51 -4.55 -18.95
N GLU A 170 9.63 -5.03 -18.41
CA GLU A 170 10.46 -6.08 -19.03
C GLU A 170 10.77 -7.25 -18.08
N ASP A 171 11.14 -8.39 -18.67
CA ASP A 171 11.67 -9.61 -18.01
C ASP A 171 10.80 -10.33 -16.98
N GLN A 172 9.51 -9.99 -16.84
CA GLN A 172 8.59 -10.66 -15.90
C GLN A 172 9.17 -10.71 -14.47
N ARG A 173 9.99 -9.71 -14.11
CA ARG A 173 10.67 -9.63 -12.82
C ARG A 173 10.66 -8.19 -12.34
N LEU A 174 10.28 -8.02 -11.08
CA LEU A 174 10.37 -6.75 -10.39
C LEU A 174 11.56 -6.80 -9.43
N ASN A 175 12.53 -5.92 -9.66
CA ASN A 175 13.68 -5.76 -8.78
C ASN A 175 13.43 -4.61 -7.80
N ILE A 176 13.31 -4.92 -6.51
CA ILE A 176 13.17 -3.94 -5.42
C ILE A 176 14.47 -3.95 -4.62
N THR A 177 15.21 -2.84 -4.64
CA THR A 177 16.50 -2.74 -3.94
C THR A 177 16.37 -1.83 -2.73
N PHE A 178 16.73 -2.38 -1.58
CA PHE A 178 16.81 -1.72 -0.29
C PHE A 178 18.27 -1.37 -0.01
N SER A 179 18.59 -0.09 0.06
CA SER A 179 19.94 0.40 0.30
C SER A 179 19.98 1.26 1.55
N PRO A 180 20.68 0.84 2.61
CA PRO A 180 20.94 1.72 3.74
C PRO A 180 21.53 3.05 3.26
N PHE A 181 21.14 4.14 3.91
CA PHE A 181 21.51 5.49 3.51
C PHE A 181 22.44 6.11 4.57
N PRO A 182 23.75 5.77 4.54
CA PRO A 182 24.70 6.38 5.45
C PRO A 182 24.86 7.86 5.14
N ASN A 183 25.09 8.65 6.18
CA ASN A 183 25.42 10.07 6.05
C ASN A 183 26.56 10.43 7.01
N THR A 184 27.01 11.69 6.98
CA THR A 184 28.17 12.16 7.76
C THR A 184 28.06 11.88 9.27
N PHE A 185 26.84 11.79 9.81
CA PHE A 185 26.58 11.56 11.23
C PHE A 185 26.18 10.12 11.55
N ASN A 186 25.93 9.29 10.54
CA ASN A 186 25.42 7.94 10.68
C ASN A 186 26.05 7.03 9.62
N SER A 187 27.29 6.62 9.86
CA SER A 187 28.04 5.73 8.98
C SER A 187 27.60 4.27 9.08
N ASP A 188 26.94 3.89 10.18
CA ASP A 188 26.40 2.55 10.45
C ASP A 188 24.88 2.50 10.21
N ALA A 189 24.39 3.29 9.25
CA ALA A 189 23.00 3.28 8.85
C ALA A 189 22.60 1.88 8.34
N PHE A 190 21.39 1.47 8.72
CA PHE A 190 20.76 0.26 8.23
C PHE A 190 19.35 0.59 7.74
N GLY A 191 18.70 -0.36 7.07
CA GLY A 191 17.29 -0.29 6.74
C GLY A 191 16.58 -1.57 7.13
N PHE A 192 15.25 -1.57 7.14
CA PHE A 192 14.50 -2.80 7.34
C PHE A 192 13.17 -2.74 6.59
N VAL A 193 12.55 -3.90 6.40
CA VAL A 193 11.18 -4.03 5.92
C VAL A 193 10.53 -5.25 6.57
N ASN A 194 9.25 -5.14 6.90
CA ASN A 194 8.49 -6.21 7.54
C ASN A 194 7.72 -7.06 6.52
N GLY A 195 7.18 -6.41 5.49
CA GLY A 195 6.46 -7.10 4.43
C GLY A 195 6.48 -6.34 3.12
N ILE A 196 6.33 -7.09 2.03
CA ILE A 196 6.25 -6.54 0.68
C ILE A 196 5.03 -7.17 0.00
N GLU A 197 4.13 -6.34 -0.53
CA GLU A 197 3.09 -6.80 -1.44
C GLU A 197 3.35 -6.31 -2.86
N VAL A 198 3.15 -7.20 -3.83
CA VAL A 198 3.09 -6.89 -5.26
C VAL A 198 1.75 -7.38 -5.79
N VAL A 199 0.87 -6.45 -6.16
CA VAL A 199 -0.47 -6.75 -6.63
C VAL A 199 -0.67 -6.15 -8.03
N SER A 200 -1.14 -6.94 -8.99
CA SER A 200 -1.48 -6.39 -10.32
C SER A 200 -2.57 -5.35 -10.22
N MET A 201 -2.45 -4.30 -11.02
CA MET A 201 -3.43 -3.23 -11.14
C MET A 201 -4.04 -3.26 -12.55
N PRO A 202 -5.34 -2.96 -12.71
CA PRO A 202 -5.92 -2.76 -14.02
C PRO A 202 -5.17 -1.65 -14.78
N PRO A 203 -4.95 -1.80 -16.10
CA PRO A 203 -4.49 -0.68 -16.91
C PRO A 203 -5.50 0.47 -16.81
N ASN A 204 -5.04 1.70 -16.97
CA ASN A 204 -5.90 2.89 -17.06
C ASN A 204 -6.69 3.27 -15.80
N LEU A 205 -6.42 2.63 -14.63
CA LEU A 205 -7.15 2.92 -13.40
C LEU A 205 -6.85 4.33 -12.84
N TYR A 206 -5.59 4.76 -12.79
CA TYR A 206 -5.21 6.11 -12.32
C TYR A 206 -4.76 7.02 -13.44
N THR A 207 -4.03 6.48 -14.40
CA THR A 207 -3.43 7.23 -15.49
C THR A 207 -3.68 6.48 -16.79
N ARG A 208 -4.17 7.20 -17.81
CA ARG A 208 -4.57 6.63 -19.09
C ARG A 208 -3.51 6.79 -20.19
N GLY A 209 -2.30 7.22 -19.81
CA GLY A 209 -1.22 7.48 -20.73
C GLY A 209 -1.28 8.86 -21.38
N PRO A 210 -0.34 9.15 -22.30
CA PRO A 210 -0.13 10.49 -22.84
C PRO A 210 -1.28 11.01 -23.70
N ASP A 211 -2.07 10.12 -24.30
CA ASP A 211 -3.22 10.46 -25.16
C ASP A 211 -4.44 10.98 -24.36
N PHE A 212 -4.39 10.86 -23.03
CA PHE A 212 -5.46 11.30 -22.13
C PHE A 212 -4.89 12.25 -21.06
N PRO A 213 -4.53 13.49 -21.46
CA PRO A 213 -3.89 14.44 -20.56
C PRO A 213 -4.87 14.90 -19.47
N LEU A 214 -4.33 15.16 -18.28
CA LEU A 214 -5.07 15.61 -17.10
C LEU A 214 -5.11 17.14 -17.04
N PRO A 215 -6.24 17.74 -16.65
CA PRO A 215 -6.30 19.17 -16.41
C PRO A 215 -5.43 19.53 -15.20
N LEU A 216 -4.64 20.60 -15.33
CA LEU A 216 -3.83 21.13 -14.25
C LEU A 216 -4.42 22.46 -13.78
N LEU A 217 -4.79 22.53 -12.50
CA LEU A 217 -5.41 23.74 -11.93
C LEU A 217 -4.46 24.94 -12.06
N GLY A 218 -4.99 26.06 -12.53
CA GLY A 218 -4.22 27.29 -12.73
C GLY A 218 -3.31 27.30 -13.96
N GLN A 219 -3.33 26.27 -14.80
CA GLN A 219 -2.59 26.22 -16.06
C GLN A 219 -3.51 25.96 -17.25
N SER A 220 -3.19 26.57 -18.40
CA SER A 220 -3.91 26.33 -19.67
C SER A 220 -3.45 25.07 -20.37
N THR A 221 -2.21 24.62 -20.10
CA THR A 221 -1.62 23.41 -20.68
C THR A 221 -1.86 22.21 -19.77
N PRO A 222 -2.50 21.14 -20.26
CA PRO A 222 -2.74 19.95 -19.45
C PRO A 222 -1.45 19.13 -19.30
N ILE A 223 -1.42 18.24 -18.31
CA ILE A 223 -0.26 17.38 -18.01
C ILE A 223 -0.54 15.94 -18.45
N SER A 224 0.41 15.33 -19.16
CA SER A 224 0.35 13.92 -19.52
C SER A 224 1.17 13.10 -18.53
N VAL A 225 0.59 12.02 -18.01
CA VAL A 225 1.30 11.05 -17.18
C VAL A 225 1.56 9.81 -18.02
N ASP A 226 2.83 9.57 -18.33
CA ASP A 226 3.24 8.36 -19.04
C ASP A 226 3.45 7.23 -18.04
N ASN A 227 2.65 6.18 -18.18
CA ASN A 227 2.65 5.00 -17.33
C ASN A 227 3.99 4.25 -17.41
N ASN A 228 4.75 4.39 -18.50
CA ASN A 228 6.04 3.70 -18.67
C ASN A 228 7.22 4.45 -18.03
N SER A 229 7.07 5.74 -17.73
CA SER A 229 8.14 6.58 -17.19
C SER A 229 7.79 7.26 -15.87
N THR A 230 6.58 7.07 -15.36
CA THR A 230 6.11 7.69 -14.10
C THR A 230 5.71 6.62 -13.09
N ALA A 231 6.28 6.70 -11.89
CA ALA A 231 5.78 6.01 -10.70
C ALA A 231 4.91 6.95 -9.89
N LEU A 232 3.85 6.43 -9.26
CA LEU A 232 2.98 7.19 -8.36
C LEU A 232 3.16 6.70 -6.92
N GLU A 233 3.02 7.60 -5.97
CA GLU A 233 2.92 7.28 -4.54
C GLU A 233 1.50 7.61 -4.07
N MET A 234 0.88 6.69 -3.35
CA MET A 234 -0.41 6.92 -2.71
C MET A 234 -0.19 7.66 -1.39
N LEU A 235 -0.74 8.86 -1.28
CA LEU A 235 -0.73 9.66 -0.06
C LEU A 235 -2.02 9.50 0.74
N TYR A 236 -3.16 9.58 0.05
CA TYR A 236 -4.49 9.45 0.65
C TYR A 236 -5.42 8.67 -0.27
N ARG A 237 -6.32 7.88 0.32
CA ARG A 237 -7.43 7.21 -0.36
C ARG A 237 -8.65 7.23 0.55
N LEU A 238 -9.61 8.09 0.23
CA LEU A 238 -10.74 8.39 1.12
C LEU A 238 -12.06 7.84 0.56
N ASN A 239 -12.88 7.25 1.42
CA ASN A 239 -14.27 6.87 1.16
C ASN A 239 -15.19 8.01 1.64
N VAL A 240 -15.35 9.04 0.80
CA VAL A 240 -16.06 10.27 1.18
C VAL A 240 -17.52 10.01 1.58
N GLY A 241 -17.87 10.39 2.81
CA GLY A 241 -19.20 10.16 3.40
C GLY A 241 -19.48 8.70 3.78
N GLY A 242 -18.48 7.83 3.67
CA GLY A 242 -18.54 6.43 4.02
C GLY A 242 -17.66 6.09 5.21
N LYS A 243 -17.74 4.83 5.66
CA LYS A 243 -16.84 4.29 6.69
C LYS A 243 -15.54 3.78 6.07
N HIS A 244 -14.52 3.56 6.90
CA HIS A 244 -13.32 2.84 6.52
C HIS A 244 -13.65 1.49 5.86
N LEU A 245 -12.96 1.17 4.77
CA LEU A 245 -13.00 -0.12 4.08
C LEU A 245 -11.61 -0.77 4.17
N SER A 246 -11.59 -1.98 4.71
CA SER A 246 -10.37 -2.78 4.78
C SER A 246 -9.95 -3.27 3.39
N PRO A 247 -8.69 -3.68 3.20
CA PRO A 247 -8.23 -4.31 1.95
C PRO A 247 -9.10 -5.48 1.48
N MET A 248 -9.74 -6.23 2.39
CA MET A 248 -10.60 -7.35 2.03
C MET A 248 -11.98 -6.94 1.51
N GLU A 249 -12.44 -5.75 1.89
CA GLU A 249 -13.70 -5.18 1.42
C GLU A 249 -13.53 -4.42 0.09
N ASP A 250 -12.29 -4.27 -0.40
CA ASP A 250 -12.03 -3.69 -1.71
C ASP A 250 -12.48 -4.61 -2.85
N THR A 251 -12.54 -4.03 -4.02
CA THR A 251 -12.87 -4.66 -5.30
C THR A 251 -11.83 -5.66 -5.82
N GLY A 252 -10.95 -6.19 -4.96
CA GLY A 252 -9.95 -7.22 -5.26
C GLY A 252 -8.53 -6.72 -5.51
N MET A 253 -8.28 -5.41 -5.42
CA MET A 253 -6.93 -4.82 -5.48
C MET A 253 -6.29 -4.67 -4.09
N PHE A 254 -7.00 -5.03 -3.02
CA PHE A 254 -6.55 -4.95 -1.63
C PHE A 254 -6.17 -3.53 -1.18
N ARG A 255 -6.90 -2.52 -1.65
CA ARG A 255 -6.70 -1.12 -1.24
C ARG A 255 -7.51 -0.83 0.03
N ALA A 256 -6.89 -0.20 1.02
CA ALA A 256 -7.63 0.38 2.14
C ALA A 256 -8.21 1.74 1.75
N TRP A 257 -9.44 2.03 2.17
CA TRP A 257 -10.08 3.33 2.01
C TRP A 257 -10.41 3.90 3.38
N ASP A 258 -9.93 5.10 3.67
CA ASP A 258 -10.12 5.74 4.97
C ASP A 258 -11.37 6.61 5.01
N ASP A 259 -11.93 6.77 6.20
CA ASP A 259 -12.98 7.76 6.47
C ASP A 259 -12.43 9.17 6.19
N ASP A 260 -13.20 10.02 5.52
CA ASP A 260 -12.80 11.38 5.17
C ASP A 260 -12.98 12.39 6.31
N THR A 261 -13.70 12.02 7.38
CA THR A 261 -14.01 12.89 8.53
C THR A 261 -12.76 13.59 9.12
N PRO A 262 -11.60 12.93 9.31
CA PRO A 262 -10.40 13.59 9.84
C PRO A 262 -9.81 14.67 8.92
N TYR A 263 -10.20 14.71 7.65
CA TYR A 263 -9.71 15.66 6.64
C TYR A 263 -10.66 16.82 6.39
N ILE A 264 -11.85 16.83 7.01
CA ILE A 264 -12.81 17.92 6.88
C ILE A 264 -12.24 19.15 7.59
N VAL A 265 -12.00 20.20 6.82
CA VAL A 265 -11.61 21.52 7.33
C VAL A 265 -12.83 22.44 7.25
N GLY A 266 -13.23 23.01 8.39
CA GLY A 266 -14.42 23.85 8.53
C GLY A 266 -15.61 23.13 9.18
N ASP A 267 -16.74 23.81 9.31
CA ASP A 267 -17.94 23.24 9.90
C ASP A 267 -18.59 22.21 8.96
N ALA A 268 -18.96 21.04 9.50
CA ALA A 268 -19.59 19.96 8.76
C ALA A 268 -20.84 20.46 8.00
N GLY A 269 -20.87 20.24 6.68
CA GLY A 269 -21.98 20.65 5.81
C GLY A 269 -21.81 22.01 5.13
N GLN A 270 -20.68 22.69 5.30
CA GLN A 270 -20.30 23.79 4.40
C GLN A 270 -19.34 23.27 3.33
N THR A 271 -19.71 23.36 2.05
CA THR A 271 -18.71 23.36 0.99
C THR A 271 -17.73 24.49 1.28
N PRO A 272 -16.42 24.24 1.40
CA PRO A 272 -15.46 25.33 1.50
C PRO A 272 -15.73 26.26 0.33
N ASN A 273 -16.04 27.53 0.61
CA ASN A 273 -16.06 28.53 -0.44
C ASN A 273 -14.68 28.43 -1.10
N LEU A 274 -14.67 28.12 -2.39
CA LEU A 274 -13.46 28.19 -3.21
C LEU A 274 -12.91 29.61 -3.04
N PHE A 275 -11.98 29.77 -2.11
CA PHE A 275 -11.17 30.97 -1.99
C PHE A 275 -10.35 30.98 -3.28
N ASP A 276 -10.83 31.73 -4.26
CA ASP A 276 -10.07 32.17 -5.42
C ASP A 276 -9.20 33.33 -4.92
N PRO A 277 -7.89 33.12 -4.64
CA PRO A 277 -7.03 34.17 -4.09
C PRO A 277 -6.81 35.31 -5.08
N TYR A 278 -7.29 35.17 -6.32
CA TYR A 278 -7.03 36.08 -7.43
C TYR A 278 -8.18 37.07 -7.70
N LYS A 279 -9.38 36.83 -7.18
CA LYS A 279 -10.54 37.72 -7.42
C LYS A 279 -10.59 38.97 -6.55
N ASP A 280 -9.96 38.94 -5.36
CA ASP A 280 -10.08 40.04 -4.38
C ASP A 280 -8.85 40.97 -4.32
N GLN A 281 -7.90 40.85 -5.27
CA GLN A 281 -6.72 41.73 -5.35
C GLN A 281 -6.75 42.80 -6.43
N LEU A 282 -7.88 43.04 -7.12
CA LEU A 282 -7.99 44.15 -8.06
C LEU A 282 -8.72 45.34 -7.42
N PRO A 283 -8.03 46.48 -7.15
CA PRO A 283 -8.69 47.70 -6.76
C PRO A 283 -9.59 48.18 -7.91
N ARG A 284 -10.88 48.39 -7.64
CA ARG A 284 -11.79 49.11 -8.54
C ARG A 284 -11.28 50.55 -8.72
N GLN A 285 -10.44 50.80 -9.71
CA GLN A 285 -10.23 52.16 -10.21
C GLN A 285 -11.40 52.55 -11.11
N ARG A 286 -12.32 53.35 -10.57
CA ARG A 286 -13.26 54.15 -11.36
C ARG A 286 -12.48 55.28 -12.01
N THR A 287 -12.21 55.17 -13.29
CA THR A 287 -11.78 56.31 -14.11
C THR A 287 -13.04 56.98 -14.66
N GLN A 288 -13.47 58.10 -14.07
CA GLN A 288 -14.34 59.05 -14.76
C GLN A 288 -13.46 59.98 -15.59
N LEU A 289 -13.55 59.88 -16.92
CA LEU A 289 -13.07 60.90 -17.84
C LEU A 289 -14.28 61.73 -18.27
N HIS A 290 -14.29 62.99 -17.87
CA HIS A 290 -15.19 64.02 -18.39
C HIS A 290 -14.51 64.66 -19.59
N CYS A 291 -15.18 64.67 -20.74
CA CYS A 291 -14.79 65.46 -21.90
C CYS A 291 -15.19 66.93 -21.68
N SER A 292 -14.25 67.82 -21.96
CA SER A 292 -14.48 69.15 -22.52
C SER A 292 -13.25 69.53 -23.33
#